data_AF-A0A349JEH6-F1
#
_entry.id   AF-A0A349JEH6-F1
#
_cell.length_a   1.000
_cell.length_b   1.000
_cell.length_c   1.000
_cell.angle_alpha   90.00
_cell.angle_beta   90.00
_cell.angle_gamma   90.00
#
_symmetry.space_group_name_H-M   'P 1'
#
loop_
_entity.id
_entity.type
_entity.pdbx_description
1 polymer ?
#
loop_
_entity_poly.entity_id
_entity_poly.type
_entity_poly.pdbx_seq_one_letter_code
_entity_poly.pdbx_strand_id
1 'polypeptide(L)'
;MKLKTYQIIIAVSIVLVAGLFLRRFEITISNGSNLPGYLPQPATVLPPIPPISPTATRATDLAKGAKSQPIPTPSEPDGELISPTDTEELAANTLANAKAVGTLRVSNRSEYPVRVALLTKQQAEKSYGKPAHWDFAPGEGSGKGLMLSLPEGELKVKQGDILVVFAQDGSRRYWGPYVTGETASPAWNTKAGEWQLVVQP
;
A
#
# COMPACT_ATOMS: atom_id res chain seq x y z
N MET A 1 32.17 51.36 -21.35
CA MET A 1 32.41 49.91 -21.55
C MET A 1 31.72 49.50 -22.85
N LYS A 2 32.44 48.97 -23.84
CA LYS A 2 31.84 48.55 -25.12
C LYS A 2 31.18 47.19 -24.92
N LEU A 3 29.85 47.17 -24.85
CA LEU A 3 29.06 45.95 -24.80
C LEU A 3 29.24 45.22 -26.14
N LYS A 4 29.72 43.97 -26.12
CA LYS A 4 29.99 43.23 -27.35
C LYS A 4 28.66 42.80 -27.96
N THR A 5 28.51 42.94 -29.28
CA THR A 5 27.26 42.72 -30.02
C THR A 5 26.59 41.38 -29.70
N TYR A 6 27.37 40.33 -29.40
CA TYR A 6 26.83 39.02 -29.02
C TYR A 6 26.06 39.04 -27.69
N GLN A 7 26.39 39.91 -26.72
CA GLN A 7 25.68 40.00 -25.45
C GLN A 7 24.27 40.58 -25.64
N ILE A 8 24.12 41.51 -26.58
CA ILE A 8 22.81 42.07 -26.95
C ILE A 8 21.95 41.00 -27.63
N ILE A 9 22.55 40.22 -28.55
CA ILE A 9 21.84 39.15 -29.25
C ILE A 9 21.38 38.06 -28.26
N ILE A 10 22.22 37.69 -27.29
CA ILE A 10 21.86 36.72 -26.25
C ILE A 10 20.71 37.24 -25.39
N ALA A 11 20.77 38.51 -24.95
CA ALA A 11 19.71 39.10 -24.12
C ALA A 11 18.36 39.15 -24.87
N VAL A 12 18.37 39.54 -26.15
CA VAL A 12 17.15 39.58 -26.97
C VAL A 12 16.58 38.18 -27.19
N SER A 13 17.44 37.18 -27.41
CA SER A 13 17.01 35.80 -27.61
C SER A 13 16.35 35.22 -26.35
N ILE A 14 16.89 35.51 -25.16
CA ILE A 14 16.30 35.06 -23.88
C ILE A 14 14.90 35.66 -23.68
N VAL A 15 14.73 36.96 -23.95
CA VAL A 15 13.43 37.62 -23.82
C VAL A 15 12.41 37.06 -24.81
N LEU A 16 12.84 36.77 -26.04
CA LEU A 16 11.96 36.22 -27.07
C LEU A 16 11.52 34.79 -26.74
N VAL A 17 12.43 33.96 -26.23
CA VAL A 17 12.11 32.60 -25.77
C VAL A 17 11.18 32.64 -24.56
N ALA A 18 11.47 33.47 -23.56
CA ALA A 18 10.60 33.62 -22.38
C ALA A 18 9.18 34.08 -22.74
N GLY A 19 9.05 35.01 -23.70
CA GLY A 19 7.76 35.48 -24.19
C GLY A 19 6.93 34.39 -24.89
N LEU A 20 7.58 33.44 -25.58
CA LEU A 20 6.90 32.30 -26.20
C LEU A 20 6.40 31.28 -25.17
N PHE A 21 7.14 31.08 -24.06
CA PHE A 21 6.75 30.16 -23.00
C PHE A 21 5.54 30.63 -22.18
N LEU A 22 5.33 31.95 -22.05
CA LEU A 22 4.20 32.50 -21.31
C LEU A 22 2.85 32.41 -22.06
N ARG A 23 2.86 32.04 -23.35
CA ARG A 23 1.65 31.98 -24.19
C ARG A 23 0.87 30.66 -24.12
N ARG A 24 1.29 29.71 -23.27
CA ARG A 24 0.74 28.33 -23.23
C ARG A 24 -0.02 27.97 -21.95
N PHE A 25 -0.27 28.92 -21.05
CA PHE A 25 -1.01 28.62 -19.81
C PHE A 25 -2.48 28.99 -19.93
N GLU A 26 -3.32 28.03 -20.35
CA GLU A 26 -4.77 28.08 -20.07
C GLU A 26 -4.99 27.64 -18.62
N ILE A 27 -5.32 28.60 -17.76
CA ILE A 27 -5.63 28.34 -16.35
C ILE A 27 -7.11 27.93 -16.27
N THR A 28 -7.37 26.61 -16.25
CA THR A 28 -8.73 26.10 -15.96
C THR A 28 -8.90 25.98 -14.44
N ILE A 29 -9.58 26.94 -13.83
CA ILE A 29 -9.97 26.89 -12.41
C ILE A 29 -11.30 26.15 -12.32
N SER A 30 -11.28 24.89 -11.86
CA SER A 30 -12.52 24.17 -11.51
C SER A 30 -12.88 24.46 -10.06
N ASN A 31 -13.81 25.40 -9.83
CA ASN A 31 -14.40 25.65 -8.52
C ASN A 31 -15.53 24.64 -8.25
N GLY A 32 -15.17 23.47 -7.72
CA GLY A 32 -16.10 22.41 -7.37
C GLY A 32 -16.52 22.47 -5.90
N SER A 33 -17.33 23.45 -5.53
CA SER A 33 -18.10 23.38 -4.28
C SER A 33 -19.53 23.83 -4.56
N ASN A 34 -20.48 22.89 -4.44
CA ASN A 34 -21.84 23.03 -3.90
C ASN A 34 -22.64 21.76 -4.24
N LEU A 35 -22.78 20.86 -3.25
CA LEU A 35 -23.87 19.87 -3.16
C LEU A 35 -25.22 20.60 -3.01
N PRO A 36 -26.33 20.02 -3.49
CA PRO A 36 -27.21 19.37 -2.50
C PRO A 36 -27.94 18.11 -3.01
N GLY A 37 -28.12 17.16 -2.09
CA GLY A 37 -29.35 16.35 -2.00
C GLY A 37 -29.49 15.13 -2.90
N TYR A 38 -29.03 13.97 -2.42
CA TYR A 38 -29.78 12.73 -2.65
C TYR A 38 -29.80 11.91 -1.37
N LEU A 39 -30.97 11.87 -0.74
CA LEU A 39 -31.27 10.98 0.38
C LEU A 39 -31.23 9.52 -0.11
N PRO A 40 -30.86 8.55 0.76
CA PRO A 40 -30.85 7.15 0.40
C PRO A 40 -32.28 6.65 0.11
N GLN A 41 -32.45 5.93 -1.01
CA GLN A 41 -33.68 5.20 -1.32
C GLN A 41 -33.91 4.11 -0.26
N PRO A 42 -35.15 3.93 0.26
CA PRO A 42 -35.46 2.79 1.11
C PRO A 42 -35.41 1.50 0.28
N ALA A 43 -34.81 0.47 0.86
CA ALA A 43 -34.59 -0.84 0.26
C ALA A 43 -35.88 -1.43 -0.33
N THR A 44 -35.80 -1.81 -1.60
CA THR A 44 -36.79 -2.66 -2.28
C THR A 44 -36.95 -3.98 -1.51
N VAL A 45 -38.21 -4.25 -1.20
CA VAL A 45 -38.79 -5.42 -0.53
C VAL A 45 -38.20 -6.74 -1.04
N LEU A 46 -37.69 -7.57 -0.13
CA LEU A 46 -37.34 -8.98 -0.35
C LEU A 46 -38.59 -9.81 -0.68
N PRO A 47 -38.53 -10.81 -1.59
CA PRO A 47 -39.63 -11.74 -1.80
C PRO A 47 -39.84 -12.66 -0.58
N PRO A 48 -41.07 -13.11 -0.30
CA PRO A 48 -41.36 -14.00 0.83
C PRO A 48 -40.76 -15.40 0.66
N ILE A 49 -40.06 -15.86 1.70
CA ILE A 49 -39.54 -17.23 1.82
C ILE A 49 -40.73 -18.18 2.08
N PRO A 50 -40.87 -19.32 1.38
CA PRO A 50 -41.92 -20.29 1.65
C PRO A 50 -41.66 -21.07 2.97
N PRO A 51 -42.72 -21.51 3.67
CA PRO A 51 -42.59 -22.21 4.95
C PRO A 51 -41.99 -23.62 4.80
N ILE A 52 -40.90 -23.88 5.52
CA ILE A 52 -40.32 -25.20 5.74
C ILE A 52 -41.28 -26.05 6.59
N SER A 53 -41.79 -27.14 6.02
CA SER A 53 -42.50 -28.18 6.77
C SER A 53 -41.49 -29.13 7.45
N PRO A 54 -41.68 -29.48 8.72
CA PRO A 54 -40.85 -30.47 9.40
C PRO A 54 -41.36 -31.88 9.09
N THR A 55 -40.60 -32.67 8.32
CA THR A 55 -40.86 -34.11 8.20
C THR A 55 -40.10 -34.87 9.26
N ALA A 56 -40.88 -35.62 10.04
CA ALA A 56 -40.50 -36.34 11.24
C ALA A 56 -39.52 -37.50 11.02
N THR A 57 -38.74 -37.71 12.09
CA THR A 57 -37.97 -38.87 12.54
C THR A 57 -38.48 -40.25 12.08
N ARG A 58 -37.56 -41.08 11.57
CA ARG A 58 -37.60 -42.53 11.79
C ARG A 58 -36.22 -43.03 12.22
N ALA A 59 -36.16 -43.53 13.45
CA ALA A 59 -35.02 -44.21 14.04
C ALA A 59 -35.06 -45.73 13.76
N THR A 60 -33.88 -46.31 13.59
CA THR A 60 -33.45 -47.71 13.86
C THR A 60 -31.92 -47.65 13.68
N ASP A 61 -31.07 -47.56 14.71
CA ASP A 61 -30.78 -48.39 15.90
C ASP A 61 -29.73 -49.49 15.66
N LEU A 62 -28.77 -49.53 16.60
CA LEU A 62 -27.66 -50.50 16.86
C LEU A 62 -26.61 -50.73 15.74
N ALA A 63 -25.29 -50.83 15.96
CA ALA A 63 -24.39 -50.83 17.11
C ALA A 63 -22.98 -50.61 16.51
N LYS A 64 -21.96 -50.03 17.18
CA LYS A 64 -21.07 -50.71 18.15
C LYS A 64 -19.74 -49.95 18.13
N GLY A 65 -19.18 -49.62 19.29
CA GLY A 65 -17.75 -49.28 19.41
C GLY A 65 -17.43 -47.92 20.02
N ALA A 66 -17.70 -47.76 21.31
CA ALA A 66 -17.00 -46.77 22.13
C ALA A 66 -15.56 -47.22 22.34
N LYS A 67 -14.58 -46.36 22.01
CA LYS A 67 -13.26 -46.37 22.66
C LYS A 67 -12.71 -44.95 22.71
N SER A 68 -12.73 -44.40 23.92
CA SER A 68 -12.15 -43.13 24.32
C SER A 68 -10.62 -43.18 24.27
N GLN A 69 -9.98 -42.17 23.69
CA GLN A 69 -8.59 -41.78 23.96
C GLN A 69 -8.40 -40.28 23.66
N PRO A 70 -7.41 -39.62 24.28
CA PRO A 70 -7.59 -38.32 24.92
C PRO A 70 -7.23 -37.13 24.02
N ILE A 71 -7.76 -35.98 24.43
CA ILE A 71 -7.38 -34.62 24.05
C ILE A 71 -5.84 -34.48 24.03
N PRO A 72 -5.22 -34.00 22.94
CA PRO A 72 -3.85 -33.51 23.00
C PRO A 72 -3.83 -32.17 23.72
N THR A 73 -3.09 -32.14 24.82
CA THR A 73 -2.62 -30.96 25.55
C THR A 73 -2.05 -29.89 24.59
N PRO A 74 -2.28 -28.59 24.84
CA PRO A 74 -1.64 -27.51 24.10
C PRO A 74 -0.11 -27.58 24.25
N SER A 75 0.60 -27.72 23.14
CA SER A 75 2.05 -27.51 23.11
C SER A 75 2.34 -26.04 23.37
N GLU A 76 3.10 -25.76 24.43
CA GLU A 76 3.83 -24.50 24.61
C GLU A 76 4.66 -24.21 23.36
N PRO A 77 4.85 -22.92 22.99
CA PRO A 77 5.71 -22.56 21.89
C PRO A 77 7.16 -22.82 22.31
N ASP A 78 7.76 -23.87 21.76
CA ASP A 78 9.21 -24.03 21.74
C ASP A 78 9.80 -22.75 21.11
N GLY A 79 10.59 -22.04 21.91
CA GLY A 79 11.30 -20.85 21.49
C GLY A 79 12.20 -21.19 20.30
N GLU A 80 11.81 -20.70 19.13
CA GLU A 80 12.62 -20.76 17.93
C GLU A 80 13.93 -19.99 18.21
N LEU A 81 15.00 -20.75 18.38
CA LEU A 81 16.37 -20.26 18.44
C LEU A 81 16.64 -19.50 17.14
N ILE A 82 16.51 -18.19 17.18
CA ILE A 82 17.02 -17.26 16.16
C ILE A 82 18.50 -17.58 15.93
N SER A 83 18.82 -18.08 14.74
CA SER A 83 20.21 -18.28 14.31
C SER A 83 20.95 -16.94 14.30
N PRO A 84 22.21 -16.87 14.76
CA PRO A 84 22.99 -15.62 14.81
C PRO A 84 23.25 -15.01 13.42
N THR A 85 23.08 -15.78 12.34
CA THR A 85 23.30 -15.34 10.95
C THR A 85 22.23 -14.39 10.42
N ASP A 86 20.97 -14.57 10.79
CA ASP A 86 19.85 -13.76 10.27
C ASP A 86 19.85 -12.33 10.86
N THR A 87 20.43 -12.18 12.04
CA THR A 87 20.50 -10.88 12.74
C THR A 87 21.60 -9.98 12.16
N GLU A 88 22.74 -10.53 11.74
CA GLU A 88 23.82 -9.75 11.12
C GLU A 88 23.49 -9.32 9.70
N GLU A 89 22.85 -10.18 8.90
CA GLU A 89 22.45 -9.85 7.52
C GLU A 89 21.35 -8.78 7.51
N LEU A 90 20.35 -8.89 8.40
CA LEU A 90 19.31 -7.88 8.54
C LEU A 90 19.90 -6.53 8.97
N ALA A 91 20.84 -6.53 9.92
CA ALA A 91 21.51 -5.31 10.38
C ALA A 91 22.38 -4.67 9.28
N ALA A 92 23.11 -5.48 8.50
CA ALA A 92 23.94 -4.99 7.38
C ALA A 92 23.09 -4.38 6.25
N ASN A 93 21.99 -5.04 5.88
CA ASN A 93 21.07 -4.55 4.86
C ASN A 93 20.32 -3.29 5.31
N THR A 94 19.96 -3.20 6.59
CA THR A 94 19.36 -2.01 7.21
C THR A 94 20.32 -0.82 7.17
N LEU A 95 21.60 -1.03 7.51
CA LEU A 95 22.61 0.03 7.50
C LEU A 95 22.93 0.52 6.09
N ALA A 96 23.02 -0.40 5.11
CA ALA A 96 23.32 -0.07 3.72
C ALA A 96 22.21 0.78 3.06
N ASN A 97 20.96 0.57 3.46
CA ASN A 97 19.79 1.23 2.88
C ASN A 97 19.38 2.51 3.61
N ALA A 98 20.13 2.94 4.64
CA ALA A 98 19.78 4.10 5.46
C ALA A 98 19.66 5.43 4.67
N LYS A 99 20.32 5.53 3.52
CA LYS A 99 20.25 6.71 2.63
C LYS A 99 19.39 6.50 1.39
N ALA A 100 18.74 5.35 1.25
CA ALA A 100 17.94 5.05 0.08
C ALA A 100 16.66 5.89 0.06
N VAL A 101 16.48 6.62 -1.04
CA VAL A 101 15.28 7.40 -1.35
C VAL A 101 14.88 7.07 -2.76
N GLY A 102 13.63 6.64 -2.96
CA GLY A 102 13.18 6.15 -4.26
C GLY A 102 11.68 6.10 -4.37
N THR A 103 11.21 5.69 -5.54
CA THR A 103 9.79 5.42 -5.77
C THR A 103 9.36 4.15 -5.06
N LEU A 104 8.04 3.96 -4.90
CA LEU A 104 7.47 2.76 -4.31
C LEU A 104 6.75 1.93 -5.37
N ARG A 105 7.15 0.67 -5.49
CA ARG A 105 6.51 -0.33 -6.33
C ARG A 105 5.84 -1.37 -5.45
N VAL A 106 4.56 -1.66 -5.71
CA VAL A 106 3.80 -2.65 -4.95
C VAL A 106 3.22 -3.73 -5.86
N SER A 107 3.34 -4.98 -5.43
CA SER A 107 2.68 -6.14 -6.04
C SER A 107 1.74 -6.79 -5.04
N ASN A 108 0.44 -6.78 -5.31
CA ASN A 108 -0.50 -7.61 -4.56
C ASN A 108 -0.53 -9.01 -5.18
N ARG A 109 0.16 -9.98 -4.58
CA ARG A 109 0.11 -11.40 -4.97
C ARG A 109 -0.85 -12.21 -4.10
N SER A 110 -1.58 -11.55 -3.20
CA SER A 110 -2.61 -12.19 -2.41
C SER A 110 -3.91 -12.33 -3.19
N GLU A 111 -4.80 -13.20 -2.72
CA GLU A 111 -6.16 -13.38 -3.21
C GLU A 111 -7.15 -12.34 -2.63
N TYR A 112 -6.66 -11.39 -1.82
CA TYR A 112 -7.49 -10.42 -1.10
C TYR A 112 -7.38 -9.03 -1.74
N PRO A 113 -8.47 -8.24 -1.76
CA PRO A 113 -8.38 -6.81 -2.03
C PRO A 113 -7.67 -6.14 -0.85
N VAL A 114 -6.62 -5.37 -1.11
CA VAL A 114 -5.82 -4.76 -0.04
C VAL A 114 -5.70 -3.26 -0.22
N ARG A 115 -5.68 -2.54 0.90
CA ARG A 115 -5.31 -1.14 0.97
C ARG A 115 -3.89 -1.02 1.51
N VAL A 116 -3.04 -0.33 0.78
CA VAL A 116 -1.69 0.04 1.21
C VAL A 116 -1.75 1.47 1.68
N ALA A 117 -1.40 1.72 2.94
CA ALA A 117 -1.28 3.05 3.52
C ALA A 117 0.20 3.39 3.78
N LEU A 118 0.60 4.60 3.43
CA LEU A 118 1.94 5.14 3.66
C LEU A 118 1.87 6.32 4.62
N LEU A 119 2.70 6.28 5.65
CA LEU A 119 2.93 7.34 6.61
C LEU A 119 4.37 7.85 6.43
N THR A 120 4.50 9.04 5.85
CA THR A 120 5.81 9.65 5.62
C THR A 120 6.32 10.36 6.87
N LYS A 121 7.56 10.08 7.25
CA LYS A 121 8.23 10.76 8.36
C LYS A 121 8.61 12.18 7.95
N GLN A 122 8.23 13.18 8.74
CA GLN A 122 8.66 14.56 8.48
C GLN A 122 10.11 14.75 8.94
N GLN A 123 10.90 15.54 8.21
CA GLN A 123 12.32 15.75 8.52
C GLN A 123 12.54 16.70 9.71
N ALA A 124 11.65 17.68 9.89
CA ALA A 124 11.79 18.72 10.90
C ALA A 124 11.21 18.33 12.27
N GLU A 125 10.34 17.32 12.31
CA GLU A 125 9.63 16.90 13.51
C GLU A 125 9.62 15.38 13.59
N LYS A 126 9.63 14.81 14.81
CA LYS A 126 9.34 13.38 15.03
C LYS A 126 7.84 13.08 14.83
N SER A 127 7.23 13.71 13.84
CA SER A 127 5.82 13.60 13.49
C SER A 127 5.68 13.02 12.08
N TYR A 128 4.52 12.44 11.84
CA TYR A 128 4.16 11.87 10.55
C TYR A 128 3.24 12.84 9.80
N GLY A 129 3.40 12.87 8.48
CA GLY A 129 2.54 13.64 7.60
C GLY A 129 1.15 13.02 7.45
N LYS A 130 0.32 13.65 6.61
CA LYS A 130 -0.98 13.10 6.21
C LYS A 130 -0.76 11.75 5.51
N PRO A 131 -1.48 10.68 5.90
CA PRO A 131 -1.34 9.39 5.27
C PRO A 131 -1.85 9.41 3.82
N ALA A 132 -1.12 8.74 2.94
CA ALA A 132 -1.57 8.41 1.59
C ALA A 132 -2.00 6.95 1.54
N HIS A 133 -2.92 6.60 0.64
CA HIS A 133 -3.31 5.20 0.46
C HIS A 133 -3.66 4.87 -0.99
N TRP A 134 -3.50 3.60 -1.32
CA TRP A 134 -3.83 3.01 -2.61
C TRP A 134 -4.54 1.68 -2.39
N ASP A 135 -5.54 1.43 -3.23
CA ASP A 135 -6.34 0.22 -3.17
C ASP A 135 -5.93 -0.68 -4.32
N PHE A 136 -5.80 -1.97 -4.01
CA PHE A 136 -5.40 -3.01 -4.95
C PHE A 136 -6.46 -4.10 -4.98
N ALA A 137 -6.89 -4.48 -6.17
CA ALA A 137 -7.68 -5.68 -6.38
C ALA A 137 -6.85 -6.95 -6.08
N PRO A 138 -7.49 -8.11 -5.83
CA PRO A 138 -6.80 -9.39 -5.75
C PRO A 138 -5.86 -9.61 -6.94
N GLY A 139 -4.61 -9.97 -6.68
CA GLY A 139 -3.62 -10.21 -7.72
C GLY A 139 -3.12 -8.97 -8.49
N GLU A 140 -3.55 -7.76 -8.15
CA GLU A 140 -3.18 -6.55 -8.90
C GLU A 140 -1.67 -6.27 -8.83
N GLY A 141 -1.06 -6.05 -10.00
CA GLY A 141 0.38 -5.83 -10.08
C GLY A 141 1.24 -7.08 -9.75
N SER A 142 0.66 -8.28 -9.68
CA SER A 142 1.39 -9.52 -9.32
C SER A 142 2.68 -9.78 -10.11
N GLY A 143 2.68 -9.44 -11.40
CA GLY A 143 3.80 -9.68 -12.30
C GLY A 143 4.97 -8.72 -12.09
N LYS A 144 4.77 -7.44 -12.44
CA LYS A 144 5.84 -6.41 -12.43
C LYS A 144 5.69 -5.36 -11.32
N GLY A 145 4.64 -5.45 -10.50
CA GLY A 145 4.26 -4.40 -9.55
C GLY A 145 3.75 -3.13 -10.21
N LEU A 146 3.00 -2.35 -9.45
CA LEU A 146 2.55 -1.01 -9.83
C LEU A 146 3.43 0.03 -9.15
N MET A 147 3.90 1.01 -9.92
CA MET A 147 4.60 2.16 -9.38
C MET A 147 3.56 3.12 -8.82
N LEU A 148 3.71 3.49 -7.55
CA LEU A 148 2.80 4.39 -6.87
C LEU A 148 3.24 5.84 -7.03
N SER A 149 2.25 6.72 -7.09
CA SER A 149 2.40 8.17 -7.20
C SER A 149 1.36 8.89 -6.34
N LEU A 150 1.59 10.18 -6.10
CA LEU A 150 0.66 11.06 -5.42
C LEU A 150 -0.07 11.95 -6.45
N PRO A 151 -1.26 12.47 -6.13
CA PRO A 151 -1.94 13.44 -7.01
C PRO A 151 -1.08 14.68 -7.28
N GLU A 152 -0.34 15.14 -6.28
CA GLU A 152 0.48 16.36 -6.34
C GLU A 152 1.89 16.11 -6.92
N GLY A 153 2.22 14.87 -7.30
CA GLY A 153 3.50 14.57 -7.95
C GLY A 153 4.08 13.19 -7.68
N GLU A 154 5.39 13.07 -7.85
CA GLU A 154 6.10 11.81 -7.69
C GLU A 154 6.19 11.40 -6.22
N LEU A 155 5.84 10.15 -5.92
CA LEU A 155 6.01 9.59 -4.59
C LEU A 155 7.48 9.23 -4.35
N LYS A 156 8.08 9.81 -3.31
CA LYS A 156 9.42 9.43 -2.83
C LYS A 156 9.32 8.88 -1.41
N VAL A 157 9.73 7.63 -1.25
CA VAL A 157 9.81 6.92 0.03
C VAL A 157 11.26 6.86 0.47
N LYS A 158 11.49 7.13 1.75
CA LYS A 158 12.81 7.16 2.38
C LYS A 158 12.83 6.29 3.64
N GLN A 159 14.02 6.10 4.20
CA GLN A 159 14.17 5.39 5.46
C GLN A 159 13.28 5.98 6.57
N GLY A 160 12.61 5.10 7.32
CA GLY A 160 11.75 5.45 8.45
C GLY A 160 10.32 5.83 8.07
N ASP A 161 9.97 5.87 6.77
CA ASP A 161 8.59 5.91 6.34
C ASP A 161 7.92 4.57 6.59
N ILE A 162 6.67 4.60 7.07
CA ILE A 162 5.93 3.40 7.48
C ILE A 162 4.91 3.03 6.42
N LEU A 163 4.94 1.76 5.99
CA LEU A 163 3.87 1.16 5.19
C LEU A 163 3.06 0.19 6.01
N VAL A 164 1.76 0.22 5.79
CA VAL A 164 0.80 -0.69 6.39
C VAL A 164 -0.09 -1.22 5.28
N VAL A 165 -0.35 -2.53 5.28
CA VAL A 165 -1.27 -3.14 4.33
C VAL A 165 -2.33 -3.91 5.07
N PHE A 166 -3.58 -3.77 4.66
CA PHE A 166 -4.69 -4.50 5.26
C PHE A 166 -5.74 -4.87 4.22
N ALA A 167 -6.41 -5.99 4.45
CA ALA A 167 -7.48 -6.43 3.57
C ALA A 167 -8.73 -5.56 3.73
N GLN A 168 -9.38 -5.25 2.62
CA GLN A 168 -10.58 -4.42 2.56
C GLN A 168 -11.89 -5.21 2.66
N ASP A 169 -11.81 -6.54 2.60
CA ASP A 169 -12.94 -7.47 2.59
C ASP A 169 -13.51 -7.79 3.98
N GLY A 170 -12.97 -7.17 5.04
CA GLY A 170 -13.38 -7.43 6.42
C GLY A 170 -12.79 -8.70 7.04
N SER A 171 -11.90 -9.41 6.34
CA SER A 171 -11.20 -10.60 6.86
C SER A 171 -10.22 -10.31 8.00
N ARG A 172 -9.95 -9.03 8.28
CA ARG A 172 -8.99 -8.56 9.30
C ARG A 172 -7.55 -9.02 9.04
N ARG A 173 -7.21 -9.37 7.80
CA ARG A 173 -5.83 -9.66 7.39
C ARG A 173 -5.01 -8.38 7.35
N TYR A 174 -3.76 -8.50 7.80
CA TYR A 174 -2.86 -7.37 8.02
C TYR A 174 -1.43 -7.79 7.69
N TRP A 175 -0.69 -6.90 7.02
CA TRP A 175 0.72 -7.07 6.72
C TRP A 175 1.49 -5.81 7.12
N GLY A 176 2.66 -6.01 7.72
CA GLY A 176 3.45 -4.95 8.33
C GLY A 176 3.21 -4.81 9.84
N PRO A 177 3.45 -3.64 10.45
CA PRO A 177 3.95 -2.43 9.81
C PRO A 177 5.36 -2.62 9.26
N TYR A 178 5.61 -2.10 8.06
CA TYR A 178 6.92 -2.11 7.43
C TYR A 178 7.55 -0.74 7.61
N VAL A 179 8.74 -0.70 8.20
CA VAL A 179 9.50 0.53 8.35
C VAL A 179 10.59 0.52 7.28
N THR A 180 10.46 1.40 6.31
CA THR A 180 11.34 1.42 5.14
C THR A 180 12.80 1.53 5.55
N GLY A 181 13.65 0.63 5.05
CA GLY A 181 15.08 0.60 5.39
C GLY A 181 15.40 0.26 6.84
N GLU A 182 14.43 -0.26 7.61
CA GLU A 182 14.59 -0.80 8.96
C GLU A 182 14.03 -2.23 9.07
N THR A 183 12.95 -2.53 8.34
CA THR A 183 12.42 -3.89 8.15
C THR A 183 12.91 -4.50 6.84
N ALA A 184 12.92 -5.84 6.74
CA ALA A 184 13.36 -6.57 5.55
C ALA A 184 12.53 -6.27 4.28
N SER A 185 11.27 -5.88 4.47
CA SER A 185 10.36 -5.41 3.44
C SER A 185 9.88 -4.00 3.80
N PRO A 186 9.65 -3.07 2.85
CA PRO A 186 9.92 -3.21 1.40
C PRO A 186 11.41 -3.36 1.10
N ALA A 187 11.74 -4.18 0.10
CA ALA A 187 13.11 -4.42 -0.30
C ALA A 187 13.62 -3.28 -1.19
N TRP A 188 14.86 -2.84 -0.98
CA TRP A 188 15.50 -1.84 -1.83
C TRP A 188 16.06 -2.46 -3.11
N ASN A 189 15.59 -2.00 -4.28
CA ASN A 189 16.19 -2.35 -5.56
C ASN A 189 17.19 -1.27 -5.97
N THR A 190 18.48 -1.53 -5.70
CA THR A 190 19.59 -0.60 -6.00
C THR A 190 19.73 -0.25 -7.47
N LYS A 191 19.37 -1.16 -8.39
CA LYS A 191 19.50 -0.94 -9.84
C LYS A 191 18.43 0.01 -10.37
N ALA A 192 17.21 -0.12 -9.86
CA ALA A 192 16.07 0.69 -10.28
C ALA A 192 15.84 1.94 -9.42
N GLY A 193 16.48 2.02 -8.24
CA GLY A 193 16.28 3.13 -7.32
C GLY A 193 14.85 3.17 -6.76
N GLU A 194 14.26 2.00 -6.50
CA GLU A 194 12.88 1.86 -6.04
C GLU A 194 12.78 0.89 -4.87
N TRP A 195 11.83 1.16 -3.98
CA TRP A 195 11.39 0.26 -2.93
C TRP A 195 10.34 -0.70 -3.49
N GLN A 196 10.49 -2.00 -3.23
CA GLN A 196 9.59 -3.03 -3.72
C GLN A 196 8.88 -3.73 -2.56
N LEU A 197 7.56 -3.60 -2.51
CA LEU A 197 6.69 -4.30 -1.57
C LEU A 197 5.92 -5.40 -2.31
N VAL A 198 6.06 -6.64 -1.86
CA VAL A 198 5.29 -7.78 -2.39
C VAL A 198 4.38 -8.30 -1.28
N VAL A 199 3.08 -8.17 -1.46
CA VAL A 199 2.06 -8.71 -0.53
C VAL A 199 1.81 -10.16 -0.91
N GLN A 200 1.95 -11.08 0.04
CA GLN A 200 1.77 -12.52 -0.16
C GLN A 200 0.67 -13.04 0.78
N PRO A 201 0.02 -14.18 0.47
CA PRO A 201 -1.04 -14.79 1.30
C PRO A 201 -0.64 -15.08 2.74
#